data_AF-A0A5Q0NWN8-F1
#
_entry.id   AF-A0A5Q0NWN8-F1
#
_cell.length_a   1.000
_cell.length_b   1.000
_cell.length_c   1.000
_cell.angle_alpha   90.00
_cell.angle_beta   90.00
_cell.angle_gamma   90.00
#
_symmetry.space_group_name_H-M   'P 1'
#
loop_
_entity.id
_entity.type
_entity.pdbx_description
1 polymer ?
#
loop_
_entity_poly.entity_id
_entity_poly.type
_entity_poly.pdbx_seq_one_letter_code
_entity_poly.pdbx_strand_id
1 'polypeptide(L)'
;MLDDDDLVSDEHHEAGPAGHGRDAPDQGDALWAPEDFRADPRVHLGPEVLALPAALALPTVQDEVAAAVRRDPLGRGWLSWFGAVPVVPAGDSFPWPRRSDGRPLAHVLQLDLEAERRNHRAARFDLTGLPGDGLLQFFHDLETYGEPGDANSLAWQVRWLPKAEDHASSFALAAAPDDLEPGCRAELMPLNTEVFATARSPLDLPDDLPDDVQERYGRVFDWLNEYPYARNTLSRSDDRNPLTPWQDGYEPLAPVSRAGGHGFVEENPDYREHLEQALPLAPGDSHVLLLELNPDQLGAPSDWFHGVRPVQVWIRASDLARRDFHEVWAQIRTDA
;
A
#
# COMPACT_ATOMS: atom_id res chain seq x y z
N MET A 1 22.55 12.65 16.23
CA MET A 1 23.65 13.02 15.33
C MET A 1 24.49 11.77 15.14
N LEU A 2 23.95 10.85 14.35
CA LEU A 2 24.72 9.78 13.72
C LEU A 2 24.91 10.30 12.29
N ASP A 3 26.14 10.28 11.80
CA ASP A 3 26.50 10.85 10.50
C ASP A 3 25.70 10.19 9.37
N ASP A 4 25.00 11.01 8.59
CA ASP A 4 24.17 10.61 7.44
C ASP A 4 25.00 10.31 6.16
N ASP A 5 26.33 10.35 6.23
CA ASP A 5 27.21 10.33 5.04
C ASP A 5 27.85 8.97 4.70
N ASP A 6 27.51 7.88 5.40
CA ASP A 6 28.17 6.56 5.21
C ASP A 6 27.28 5.43 4.64
N LEU A 7 26.10 5.73 4.06
CA LEU A 7 25.19 4.70 3.52
C LEU A 7 24.92 4.75 2.00
N VAL A 8 25.90 5.16 1.19
CA VAL A 8 25.82 4.96 -0.27
C VAL A 8 27.13 4.43 -0.83
N SER A 9 27.46 3.19 -0.48
CA SER A 9 28.22 2.36 -1.41
C SER A 9 27.29 2.01 -2.57
N ASP A 10 27.75 2.26 -3.80
CA ASP A 10 27.23 1.67 -5.03
C ASP A 10 27.13 0.15 -4.83
N GLU A 11 25.99 -0.33 -4.37
CA GLU A 11 25.57 -1.70 -4.63
C GLU A 11 25.36 -1.77 -6.14
N HIS A 12 26.44 -2.16 -6.82
CA HIS A 12 26.38 -3.16 -7.88
C HIS A 12 25.14 -4.05 -7.67
N HIS A 13 24.46 -4.45 -8.74
CA HIS A 13 23.60 -5.63 -8.69
C HIS A 13 24.32 -6.70 -7.86
N GLU A 14 23.96 -6.83 -6.58
CA GLU A 14 24.28 -8.01 -5.82
C GLU A 14 23.40 -9.04 -6.50
N ALA A 15 24.00 -9.69 -7.49
CA ALA A 15 23.55 -10.97 -7.95
C ALA A 15 23.42 -11.80 -6.67
N GLY A 16 22.18 -11.90 -6.17
CA GLY A 16 21.85 -12.81 -5.07
C GLY A 16 22.53 -14.15 -5.37
N PRO A 17 23.13 -14.79 -4.37
CA PRO A 17 24.21 -15.75 -4.52
C PRO A 17 24.04 -16.62 -5.77
N ALA A 18 24.91 -16.40 -6.75
CA ALA A 18 24.99 -17.20 -7.96
C ALA A 18 25.35 -18.64 -7.55
N GLY A 19 24.36 -19.52 -7.42
CA GLY A 19 24.66 -20.80 -6.82
C GLY A 19 23.57 -21.85 -6.70
N HIS A 20 22.37 -21.67 -7.25
CA HIS A 20 21.44 -22.76 -7.54
C HIS A 20 20.66 -22.34 -8.79
N GLY A 21 20.32 -23.28 -9.69
CA GLY A 21 19.42 -22.95 -10.80
C GLY A 21 18.21 -22.27 -10.19
N ARG A 22 17.98 -20.99 -10.49
CA ARG A 22 16.89 -20.25 -9.85
C ARG A 22 15.64 -20.97 -10.30
N ASP A 23 14.93 -21.64 -9.40
CA ASP A 23 13.70 -22.38 -9.72
C ASP A 23 12.55 -21.41 -10.09
N ALA A 24 12.70 -20.12 -9.81
CA ALA A 24 11.77 -19.04 -10.12
C ALA A 24 12.43 -17.85 -10.89
N PRO A 25 11.65 -17.07 -11.66
CA PRO A 25 12.11 -15.82 -12.28
C PRO A 25 12.50 -14.78 -11.20
N ASP A 26 13.40 -13.84 -11.53
CA ASP A 26 13.80 -12.79 -10.58
C ASP A 26 12.67 -11.75 -10.45
N GLN A 27 12.06 -11.64 -9.26
CA GLN A 27 10.99 -10.68 -8.99
C GLN A 27 11.44 -9.23 -9.17
N GLY A 28 12.74 -8.94 -8.96
CA GLY A 28 13.30 -7.61 -9.19
C GLY A 28 13.23 -7.19 -10.66
N ASP A 29 13.39 -8.14 -11.58
CA ASP A 29 13.32 -7.85 -13.02
C ASP A 29 11.92 -7.38 -13.42
N ALA A 30 10.85 -7.82 -12.73
CA ALA A 30 9.50 -7.33 -13.02
C ALA A 30 9.37 -5.80 -12.86
N LEU A 31 10.22 -5.20 -12.01
CA LEU A 31 10.26 -3.75 -11.79
C LEU A 31 11.35 -3.06 -12.63
N TRP A 32 12.55 -3.66 -12.72
CA TRP A 32 13.74 -3.01 -13.32
C TRP A 32 13.95 -3.33 -14.80
N ALA A 33 13.51 -4.50 -15.22
CA ALA A 33 13.68 -5.02 -16.56
C ALA A 33 12.40 -5.79 -16.97
N PRO A 34 11.23 -5.13 -17.02
CA PRO A 34 9.95 -5.82 -17.19
C PRO A 34 9.87 -6.61 -18.49
N GLU A 35 10.61 -6.20 -19.53
CA GLU A 35 10.72 -6.96 -20.77
C GLU A 35 11.53 -8.25 -20.61
N ASP A 36 12.62 -8.23 -19.83
CA ASP A 36 13.41 -9.43 -19.53
C ASP A 36 12.62 -10.38 -18.63
N PHE A 37 11.89 -9.83 -17.64
CA PHE A 37 10.99 -10.62 -16.81
C PHE A 37 9.89 -11.31 -17.63
N ARG A 38 9.25 -10.58 -18.55
CA ARG A 38 8.26 -11.14 -19.48
C ARG A 38 8.86 -12.15 -20.45
N ALA A 39 10.12 -11.98 -20.84
CA ALA A 39 10.82 -12.89 -21.74
C ALA A 39 11.30 -14.19 -21.05
N ASP A 40 11.36 -14.23 -19.72
CA ASP A 40 11.71 -15.45 -18.98
C ASP A 40 10.79 -16.61 -19.40
N PRO A 41 11.31 -17.79 -19.77
CA PRO A 41 10.49 -18.92 -20.24
C PRO A 41 9.39 -19.38 -19.27
N ARG A 42 9.52 -19.08 -17.98
CA ARG A 42 8.53 -19.40 -16.94
C ARG A 42 7.43 -18.35 -16.82
N VAL A 43 7.69 -17.14 -17.32
CA VAL A 43 6.72 -16.04 -17.44
C VAL A 43 6.17 -16.05 -18.86
N HIS A 44 6.96 -15.68 -19.88
CA HIS A 44 6.57 -15.71 -21.29
C HIS A 44 5.13 -15.21 -21.55
N LEU A 45 4.84 -14.00 -21.05
CA LEU A 45 3.57 -13.30 -21.18
C LEU A 45 3.83 -11.92 -21.82
N GLY A 46 3.07 -11.57 -22.85
CA GLY A 46 3.18 -10.27 -23.50
C GLY A 46 2.69 -9.13 -22.60
N PRO A 47 3.10 -7.87 -22.88
CA PRO A 47 2.71 -6.70 -22.09
C PRO A 47 1.20 -6.41 -22.09
N GLU A 48 0.47 -6.92 -23.09
CA GLU A 48 -0.98 -6.85 -23.18
C GLU A 48 -1.69 -7.78 -22.19
N VAL A 49 -1.03 -8.88 -21.79
CA VAL A 49 -1.55 -9.82 -20.78
C VAL A 49 -1.00 -9.46 -19.40
N LEU A 50 0.30 -9.16 -19.31
CA LEU A 50 1.00 -8.89 -18.05
C LEU A 50 1.50 -7.44 -17.98
N ALA A 51 0.59 -6.54 -17.61
CA ALA A 51 0.96 -5.19 -17.18
C ALA A 51 1.61 -5.26 -15.79
N LEU A 52 2.69 -4.49 -15.60
CA LEU A 52 3.52 -4.52 -14.38
C LEU A 52 3.69 -3.12 -13.77
N PRO A 53 2.62 -2.41 -13.38
CA PRO A 53 2.79 -1.13 -12.69
C PRO A 53 3.41 -1.34 -11.29
N ALA A 54 4.21 -0.36 -10.87
CA ALA A 54 4.81 -0.38 -9.54
C ALA A 54 3.82 0.10 -8.47
N ALA A 55 3.97 -0.44 -7.27
CA ALA A 55 3.29 0.00 -6.06
C ALA A 55 4.27 0.07 -4.89
N LEU A 56 3.85 0.73 -3.82
CA LEU A 56 4.52 0.71 -2.53
C LEU A 56 3.80 -0.29 -1.62
N ALA A 57 4.43 -1.44 -1.34
CA ALA A 57 3.92 -2.41 -0.39
C ALA A 57 4.03 -1.88 1.05
N LEU A 58 3.09 -2.28 1.90
CA LEU A 58 2.95 -1.82 3.28
C LEU A 58 3.01 -2.98 4.30
N PRO A 59 4.07 -3.82 4.29
CA PRO A 59 4.19 -4.88 5.29
C PRO A 59 4.55 -4.30 6.67
N THR A 60 4.05 -4.95 7.71
CA THR A 60 4.40 -4.63 9.10
C THR A 60 5.80 -5.12 9.46
N VAL A 61 6.33 -4.61 10.57
CA VAL A 61 7.65 -5.01 11.10
C VAL A 61 7.53 -5.94 12.30
N GLN A 62 8.64 -6.63 12.61
CA GLN A 62 8.83 -7.50 13.76
C GLN A 62 8.48 -6.80 15.08
N ASP A 63 7.95 -7.59 16.02
CA ASP A 63 7.41 -7.11 17.30
C ASP A 63 8.42 -6.27 18.12
N GLU A 64 9.71 -6.61 18.09
CA GLU A 64 10.76 -5.87 18.82
C GLU A 64 10.99 -4.47 18.24
N VAL A 65 11.01 -4.37 16.91
CA VAL A 65 11.12 -3.09 16.20
C VAL A 65 9.85 -2.28 16.43
N ALA A 66 8.68 -2.90 16.31
CA ALA A 66 7.40 -2.28 16.63
C ALA A 66 7.34 -1.76 18.07
N ALA A 67 7.86 -2.49 19.05
CA ALA A 67 7.96 -2.05 20.44
C ALA A 67 8.93 -0.88 20.64
N ALA A 68 9.99 -0.78 19.83
CA ALA A 68 10.88 0.38 19.85
C ALA A 68 10.19 1.64 19.28
N VAL A 69 9.51 1.52 18.13
CA VAL A 69 8.78 2.63 17.52
C VAL A 69 7.62 3.08 18.39
N ARG A 70 6.85 2.16 18.99
CA ARG A 70 5.77 2.51 19.93
C ARG A 70 6.23 3.33 21.13
N ARG A 71 7.48 3.15 21.58
CA ARG A 71 8.04 3.92 22.71
C ARG A 71 8.45 5.34 22.32
N ASP A 72 8.86 5.53 21.07
CA ASP A 72 9.32 6.82 20.54
C ASP A 72 9.01 6.92 19.03
N PRO A 73 7.74 7.19 18.66
CA PRO A 73 7.31 7.14 17.27
C PRO A 73 7.89 8.29 16.43
N LEU A 74 8.37 9.36 17.07
CA LEU A 74 8.99 10.49 16.38
C LEU A 74 10.53 10.38 16.33
N GLY A 75 11.17 9.72 17.29
CA GLY A 75 12.63 9.73 17.43
C GLY A 75 13.41 8.86 16.44
N ARG A 76 12.75 7.98 15.68
CA ARG A 76 13.41 7.15 14.64
C ARG A 76 13.21 7.65 13.20
N GLY A 77 12.48 8.75 13.00
CA GLY A 77 12.12 9.21 11.65
C GLY A 77 11.21 8.23 10.88
N TRP A 78 10.63 7.25 11.57
CA TRP A 78 9.70 6.27 11.03
C TRP A 78 8.29 6.82 11.12
N LEU A 79 7.90 7.60 10.12
CA LEU A 79 6.60 8.26 10.09
C LEU A 79 5.56 7.52 9.23
N SER A 80 5.87 6.28 8.82
CA SER A 80 4.93 5.38 8.12
C SER A 80 4.41 4.30 9.07
N TRP A 81 3.11 4.31 9.37
CA TRP A 81 2.46 3.34 10.24
C TRP A 81 0.98 3.16 9.95
N PHE A 82 0.47 2.01 10.35
CA PHE A 82 -0.95 1.73 10.48
C PHE A 82 -1.44 2.01 11.91
N GLY A 83 -2.68 2.50 12.04
CA GLY A 83 -3.35 2.73 13.31
C GLY A 83 -2.89 3.96 14.09
N ALA A 84 -3.13 3.92 15.41
CA ALA A 84 -2.77 4.96 16.38
C ALA A 84 -3.25 6.38 16.02
N VAL A 85 -2.51 7.40 16.43
CA VAL A 85 -2.81 8.81 16.11
C VAL A 85 -1.86 9.30 15.01
N PRO A 86 -2.30 10.21 14.13
CA PRO A 86 -1.44 10.79 13.10
C PRO A 86 -0.38 11.71 13.72
N VAL A 87 0.65 12.04 12.94
CA VAL A 87 1.47 13.23 13.21
C VAL A 87 0.87 14.46 12.57
N VAL A 88 1.12 15.61 13.16
CA VAL A 88 0.61 16.90 12.70
C VAL A 88 1.71 17.94 12.85
N PRO A 89 1.71 19.01 12.03
CA PRO A 89 2.65 20.10 12.21
C PRO A 89 2.61 20.63 13.65
N ALA A 90 3.77 20.78 14.26
CA ALA A 90 3.91 21.22 15.64
C ALA A 90 3.47 22.69 15.78
N GLY A 91 2.61 22.96 16.77
CA GLY A 91 2.13 24.32 17.06
C GLY A 91 0.91 24.78 16.26
N ASP A 92 0.46 24.00 15.27
CA ASP A 92 -0.75 24.29 14.51
C ASP A 92 -1.98 23.61 15.11
N SER A 93 -3.12 24.30 15.04
CA SER A 93 -4.41 23.66 15.34
C SER A 93 -4.74 22.68 14.22
N PHE A 94 -4.63 21.38 14.48
CA PHE A 94 -5.02 20.35 13.54
C PHE A 94 -6.50 19.95 13.74
N PRO A 95 -7.41 20.33 12.82
CA PRO A 95 -8.80 19.90 12.94
C PRO A 95 -8.90 18.41 12.64
N TRP A 96 -9.28 17.61 13.64
CA TRP A 96 -9.49 16.17 13.45
C TRP A 96 -10.59 15.92 12.38
N PRO A 97 -10.36 15.02 11.40
CA PRO A 97 -11.38 14.65 10.41
C PRO A 97 -12.67 14.15 11.06
N ARG A 98 -13.82 14.64 10.59
CA ARG A 98 -15.14 14.30 11.13
C ARG A 98 -16.10 14.00 9.99
N ARG A 99 -17.05 13.09 10.27
CA ARG A 99 -18.22 12.83 9.43
C ARG A 99 -19.11 14.07 9.33
N SER A 100 -20.06 14.04 8.41
CA SER A 100 -21.07 15.11 8.28
C SER A 100 -22.00 15.23 9.50
N ASP A 101 -22.15 14.16 10.31
CA ASP A 101 -22.86 14.17 11.59
C ASP A 101 -22.01 14.69 12.78
N GLY A 102 -20.73 14.99 12.54
CA GLY A 102 -19.79 15.48 13.53
C GLY A 102 -18.98 14.41 14.26
N ARG A 103 -19.25 13.11 14.09
CA ARG A 103 -18.42 12.04 14.72
C ARG A 103 -16.99 12.04 14.18
N PRO A 104 -15.96 11.85 15.02
CA PRO A 104 -14.58 11.77 14.57
C PRO A 104 -14.30 10.50 13.78
N LEU A 105 -13.46 10.59 12.77
CA LEU A 105 -12.98 9.42 12.02
C LEU A 105 -11.81 8.75 12.73
N ALA A 106 -11.65 7.44 12.56
CA ALA A 106 -10.45 6.71 12.96
C ALA A 106 -9.27 7.11 12.07
N HIS A 107 -8.08 7.24 12.64
CA HIS A 107 -6.84 7.29 11.85
C HIS A 107 -6.42 5.86 11.49
N VAL A 108 -6.33 5.58 10.20
CA VAL A 108 -6.11 4.23 9.67
C VAL A 108 -4.66 4.05 9.25
N LEU A 109 -4.11 5.00 8.49
CA LEU A 109 -2.77 4.88 7.90
C LEU A 109 -2.10 6.25 7.81
N GLN A 110 -0.79 6.27 8.04
CA GLN A 110 0.09 7.37 7.65
C GLN A 110 1.29 6.83 6.85
N LEU A 111 1.69 7.56 5.81
CA LEU A 111 2.90 7.30 5.02
C LEU A 111 3.73 8.58 4.90
N ASP A 112 5.02 8.49 5.17
CA ASP A 112 5.99 9.56 4.93
C ASP A 112 6.65 9.38 3.57
N LEU A 113 6.00 9.91 2.54
CA LEU A 113 6.36 9.66 1.15
C LEU A 113 7.78 10.17 0.83
N GLU A 114 8.25 11.19 1.54
CA GLU A 114 9.60 11.69 1.38
C GLU A 114 10.64 10.74 1.96
N ALA A 115 10.38 10.21 3.16
CA ALA A 115 11.23 9.20 3.77
C ALA A 115 11.24 7.92 2.92
N GLU A 116 10.08 7.46 2.44
CA GLU A 116 10.00 6.29 1.58
C GLU A 116 10.73 6.51 0.24
N ARG A 117 10.61 7.71 -0.35
CA ARG A 117 11.37 8.05 -1.55
C ARG A 117 12.88 8.01 -1.33
N ARG A 118 13.36 8.43 -0.16
CA ARG A 118 14.78 8.34 0.22
C ARG A 118 15.20 6.89 0.45
N ASN A 119 14.42 6.12 1.21
CA ASN A 119 14.68 4.71 1.52
C ASN A 119 14.76 3.86 0.25
N HIS A 120 13.87 4.10 -0.70
CA HIS A 120 13.81 3.36 -1.94
C HIS A 120 14.68 3.94 -3.06
N ARG A 121 15.32 5.08 -2.85
CA ARG A 121 15.94 5.91 -3.92
C ARG A 121 14.88 6.50 -4.85
N ALA A 122 15.04 7.77 -5.21
CA ALA A 122 14.06 8.52 -5.99
C ALA A 122 13.61 7.80 -7.28
N ALA A 123 14.55 7.31 -8.09
CA ALA A 123 14.23 6.66 -9.35
C ALA A 123 13.34 5.41 -9.21
N ARG A 124 13.40 4.71 -8.08
CA ARG A 124 12.57 3.53 -7.80
C ARG A 124 11.18 3.94 -7.36
N PHE A 125 11.12 4.85 -6.40
CA PHE A 125 9.88 5.34 -5.83
C PHE A 125 9.02 6.06 -6.89
N ASP A 126 9.65 6.86 -7.76
CA ASP A 126 8.97 7.63 -8.79
C ASP A 126 8.21 6.73 -9.79
N LEU A 127 8.52 5.42 -9.88
CA LEU A 127 7.76 4.44 -10.67
C LEU A 127 6.34 4.18 -10.13
N THR A 128 6.11 4.40 -8.83
CA THR A 128 4.80 4.19 -8.20
C THR A 128 3.76 5.25 -8.61
N GLY A 129 4.23 6.38 -9.14
CA GLY A 129 3.39 7.55 -9.43
C GLY A 129 2.89 8.32 -8.20
N LEU A 130 3.28 7.92 -6.98
CA LEU A 130 2.95 8.64 -5.75
C LEU A 130 3.76 9.94 -5.65
N PRO A 131 3.26 10.97 -4.94
CA PRO A 131 4.05 12.16 -4.64
C PRO A 131 5.34 11.79 -3.91
N GLY A 132 6.48 12.37 -4.30
CA GLY A 132 7.77 12.10 -3.67
C GLY A 132 8.05 12.88 -2.38
N ASP A 133 7.03 13.51 -1.80
CA ASP A 133 7.12 14.42 -0.65
C ASP A 133 5.85 14.39 0.20
N GLY A 134 5.97 14.88 1.43
CA GLY A 134 4.84 15.07 2.34
C GLY A 134 4.39 13.81 3.06
N LEU A 135 3.40 14.00 3.94
CA LEU A 135 2.76 12.94 4.71
C LEU A 135 1.38 12.68 4.14
N LEU A 136 1.13 11.45 3.71
CA LEU A 136 -0.20 10.98 3.33
C LEU A 136 -0.86 10.36 4.56
N GLN A 137 -2.10 10.74 4.86
CA GLN A 137 -2.88 10.22 5.98
C GLN A 137 -4.25 9.77 5.50
N PHE A 138 -4.71 8.63 5.97
CA PHE A 138 -6.04 8.10 5.68
C PHE A 138 -6.85 7.94 6.96
N PHE A 139 -8.07 8.46 6.91
CA PHE A 139 -9.06 8.36 7.98
C PHE A 139 -10.35 7.76 7.44
N HIS A 140 -11.01 6.95 8.27
CA HIS A 140 -12.28 6.30 7.93
C HIS A 140 -13.14 6.14 9.19
N ASP A 141 -14.45 6.05 9.03
CA ASP A 141 -15.38 5.74 10.13
C ASP A 141 -15.46 4.25 10.49
N LEU A 142 -14.68 3.41 9.79
CA LEU A 142 -14.65 1.95 9.87
C LEU A 142 -15.96 1.20 9.53
N GLU A 143 -17.03 1.91 9.14
CA GLU A 143 -18.38 1.35 9.01
C GLU A 143 -19.00 1.59 7.62
N THR A 144 -18.75 2.73 6.98
CA THR A 144 -19.44 3.06 5.72
C THR A 144 -18.83 2.27 4.56
N TYR A 145 -19.67 1.64 3.73
CA TYR A 145 -19.21 0.73 2.67
C TYR A 145 -18.64 1.45 1.45
N GLY A 146 -19.08 2.68 1.16
CA GLY A 146 -18.68 3.40 -0.05
C GLY A 146 -19.64 3.15 -1.22
N GLU A 147 -20.94 3.08 -0.92
CA GLU A 147 -22.02 3.07 -1.92
C GLU A 147 -22.30 4.50 -2.42
N PRO A 148 -22.90 4.70 -3.61
CA PRO A 148 -23.18 6.05 -4.12
C PRO A 148 -24.00 6.95 -3.17
N GLY A 149 -24.84 6.34 -2.32
CA GLY A 149 -25.59 7.05 -1.28
C GLY A 149 -24.72 7.68 -0.18
N ASP A 150 -23.48 7.22 -0.03
CA ASP A 150 -22.55 7.64 1.02
C ASP A 150 -21.77 8.91 0.67
N ALA A 151 -21.92 9.46 -0.54
CA ALA A 151 -21.08 10.54 -1.05
C ALA A 151 -21.05 11.80 -0.17
N ASN A 152 -22.12 12.08 0.58
CA ASN A 152 -22.22 13.24 1.47
C ASN A 152 -21.99 12.91 2.96
N SER A 153 -21.60 11.67 3.28
CA SER A 153 -21.42 11.21 4.66
C SER A 153 -20.12 11.73 5.30
N LEU A 154 -19.14 12.12 4.48
CA LEU A 154 -17.76 12.38 4.90
C LEU A 154 -17.19 11.24 5.76
N ALA A 155 -17.55 9.99 5.43
CA ALA A 155 -17.15 8.80 6.18
C ALA A 155 -15.66 8.45 6.05
N TRP A 156 -14.96 9.05 5.10
CA TRP A 156 -13.52 8.92 4.95
C TRP A 156 -12.90 10.25 4.53
N GLN A 157 -11.59 10.36 4.76
CA GLN A 157 -10.79 11.49 4.29
C GLN A 157 -9.35 11.03 4.08
N VAL A 158 -8.76 11.45 2.96
CA VAL A 158 -7.31 11.40 2.76
C VAL A 158 -6.77 12.82 2.91
N ARG A 159 -5.64 12.97 3.58
CA ARG A 159 -4.92 14.23 3.71
C ARG A 159 -3.51 14.08 3.20
N TRP A 160 -3.03 15.13 2.56
CA TRP A 160 -1.61 15.30 2.27
C TRP A 160 -1.11 16.54 3.00
N LEU A 161 -0.09 16.37 3.83
CA LEU A 161 0.53 17.46 4.57
C LEU A 161 1.92 17.71 3.98
N PRO A 162 2.22 18.93 3.50
CA PRO A 162 3.56 19.25 3.04
C PRO A 162 4.55 19.13 4.21
N LYS A 163 5.70 18.52 3.95
CA LYS A 163 6.79 18.41 4.91
C LYS A 163 7.80 19.52 4.62
N ALA A 164 8.11 20.34 5.62
CA ALA A 164 9.29 21.21 5.55
C ALA A 164 10.55 20.34 5.77
N GLU A 165 11.68 20.76 5.19
CA GLU A 165 12.96 19.99 5.17
C GLU A 165 13.53 19.63 6.56
N ASP A 166 13.00 20.18 7.67
CA ASP A 166 13.48 19.92 9.02
C ASP A 166 12.53 18.96 9.77
N HIS A 167 12.90 17.68 9.88
CA HIS A 167 11.91 16.57 9.79
C HIS A 167 11.30 16.01 11.08
N ALA A 168 11.91 16.16 12.25
CA ALA A 168 11.39 15.49 13.47
C ALA A 168 10.79 16.47 14.49
N SER A 169 11.40 17.65 14.66
CA SER A 169 10.92 18.68 15.59
C SER A 169 9.75 19.51 15.06
N SER A 170 9.47 19.41 13.76
CA SER A 170 8.35 20.11 13.11
C SER A 170 7.02 19.36 13.22
N PHE A 171 7.02 18.14 13.77
CA PHE A 171 5.82 17.34 13.96
C PHE A 171 5.59 16.99 15.42
N ALA A 172 4.32 16.82 15.77
CA ALA A 172 3.88 16.28 17.05
C ALA A 172 2.81 15.20 16.80
N LEU A 173 2.63 14.29 17.75
CA LEU A 173 1.47 13.40 17.72
C LEU A 173 0.20 14.22 17.95
N ALA A 174 -0.83 13.99 17.13
CA ALA A 174 -2.13 14.60 17.36
C ALA A 174 -2.73 14.09 18.67
N ALA A 175 -3.37 14.99 19.42
CA ALA A 175 -4.28 14.59 20.48
C ALA A 175 -5.56 14.04 19.83
N ALA A 176 -5.89 12.78 20.12
CA ALA A 176 -7.17 12.22 19.73
C ALA A 176 -8.31 13.01 20.40
N PRO A 177 -9.44 13.23 19.72
CA PRO A 177 -10.62 13.85 20.34
C PRO A 177 -11.13 13.01 21.52
N ASP A 178 -11.65 13.68 22.54
CA ASP A 178 -12.25 13.02 23.72
C ASP A 178 -13.48 12.18 23.36
N ASP A 179 -14.14 12.49 22.24
CA ASP A 179 -15.31 11.81 21.70
C ASP A 179 -14.98 10.73 20.65
N LEU A 180 -13.70 10.37 20.48
CA LEU A 180 -13.31 9.24 19.64
C LEU A 180 -13.52 7.93 20.41
N GLU A 181 -14.38 7.07 19.88
CA GLU A 181 -14.67 5.77 20.49
C GLU A 181 -13.41 4.91 20.62
N PRO A 182 -13.21 4.19 21.75
CA PRO A 182 -12.02 3.37 21.94
C PRO A 182 -11.78 2.32 20.85
N GLY A 183 -12.86 1.75 20.29
CA GLY A 183 -12.80 0.77 19.19
C GLY A 183 -12.28 1.35 17.87
N CYS A 184 -12.31 2.67 17.70
CA CYS A 184 -11.79 3.37 16.52
C CYS A 184 -10.27 3.58 16.56
N ARG A 185 -9.55 2.92 17.49
CA ARG A 185 -8.10 3.04 17.62
C ARG A 185 -7.43 1.66 17.58
N ALA A 186 -6.59 1.47 16.58
CA ALA A 186 -5.65 0.34 16.55
C ALA A 186 -4.33 0.73 17.23
N GLU A 187 -3.55 -0.27 17.63
CA GLU A 187 -2.16 -0.06 18.06
C GLU A 187 -1.31 0.50 16.91
N LEU A 188 -0.23 1.22 17.23
CA LEU A 188 0.71 1.69 16.23
C LEU A 188 1.50 0.51 15.66
N MET A 189 1.26 0.19 14.40
CA MET A 189 2.00 -0.83 13.66
C MET A 189 2.91 -0.17 12.62
N PRO A 190 4.24 -0.13 12.85
CA PRO A 190 5.14 0.49 11.89
C PRO A 190 5.21 -0.33 10.62
N LEU A 191 5.44 0.38 9.52
CA LEU A 191 5.57 -0.21 8.20
C LEU A 191 7.03 -0.18 7.76
N ASN A 192 7.49 -1.24 7.12
CA ASN A 192 8.77 -1.25 6.39
C ASN A 192 8.47 -1.45 4.92
N THR A 193 8.22 -0.33 4.23
CA THR A 193 7.68 -0.37 2.88
C THR A 193 8.66 -0.98 1.87
N GLU A 194 8.15 -1.54 0.78
CA GLU A 194 8.98 -2.02 -0.34
C GLU A 194 8.32 -1.65 -1.67
N VAL A 195 9.08 -1.08 -2.62
CA VAL A 195 8.57 -0.89 -3.98
C VAL A 195 8.59 -2.21 -4.73
N PHE A 196 7.48 -2.58 -5.35
CA PHE A 196 7.34 -3.84 -6.08
C PHE A 196 6.44 -3.70 -7.32
N ALA A 197 6.57 -4.63 -8.25
CA ALA A 197 5.67 -4.72 -9.40
C ALA A 197 4.37 -5.45 -9.01
N THR A 198 3.25 -4.97 -9.53
CA THR A 198 1.92 -5.57 -9.32
C THR A 198 1.37 -6.09 -10.65
N ALA A 199 0.45 -7.04 -10.58
CA ALA A 199 -0.32 -7.54 -11.71
C ALA A 199 -1.80 -7.54 -11.32
N ARG A 200 -2.72 -7.56 -12.30
CA ARG A 200 -4.17 -7.67 -12.05
C ARG A 200 -4.52 -9.03 -11.45
N SER A 201 -5.69 -9.14 -10.81
CA SER A 201 -6.16 -10.45 -10.37
C SER A 201 -6.21 -11.42 -11.56
N PRO A 202 -5.81 -12.69 -11.39
CA PRO A 202 -5.97 -13.70 -12.44
C PRO A 202 -7.43 -13.86 -12.89
N LEU A 203 -8.39 -13.50 -12.04
CA LEU A 203 -9.83 -13.53 -12.32
C LEU A 203 -10.28 -12.37 -13.24
N ASP A 204 -9.46 -11.32 -13.39
CA ASP A 204 -9.73 -10.20 -14.31
C ASP A 204 -9.27 -10.48 -15.75
N LEU A 205 -8.67 -11.65 -16.00
CA LEU A 205 -8.17 -12.01 -17.31
C LEU A 205 -9.31 -12.41 -18.26
N PRO A 206 -9.15 -12.23 -19.58
CA PRO A 206 -10.10 -12.74 -20.55
C PRO A 206 -10.31 -14.26 -20.43
N ASP A 207 -11.58 -14.68 -20.37
CA ASP A 207 -11.99 -16.10 -20.28
C ASP A 207 -11.51 -16.96 -21.46
N ASP A 208 -11.11 -16.34 -22.58
CA ASP A 208 -10.67 -17.03 -23.79
C ASP A 208 -9.16 -17.31 -23.85
N LEU A 209 -8.41 -16.95 -22.80
CA LEU A 209 -7.00 -17.32 -22.69
C LEU A 209 -6.84 -18.83 -22.49
N PRO A 210 -5.84 -19.47 -23.13
CA PRO A 210 -5.53 -20.88 -22.89
C PRO A 210 -5.24 -21.18 -21.40
N ASP A 211 -5.66 -22.35 -20.92
CA ASP A 211 -5.48 -22.78 -19.52
C ASP A 211 -4.00 -22.66 -19.05
N ASP A 212 -3.05 -23.01 -19.92
CA ASP A 212 -1.61 -22.94 -19.58
C ASP A 212 -1.11 -21.49 -19.41
N VAL A 213 -1.74 -20.52 -20.07
CA VAL A 213 -1.48 -19.09 -19.92
C VAL A 213 -2.09 -18.59 -18.61
N GLN A 214 -3.33 -19.00 -18.29
CA GLN A 214 -3.99 -18.64 -17.03
C GLN A 214 -3.21 -19.17 -15.81
N GLU A 215 -2.81 -20.45 -15.84
CA GLU A 215 -2.02 -21.08 -14.77
C GLU A 215 -0.67 -20.39 -14.59
N ARG A 216 0.00 -20.05 -15.70
CA ARG A 216 1.28 -19.33 -15.66
C ARG A 216 1.12 -17.91 -15.11
N TYR A 217 0.07 -17.21 -15.51
CA TYR A 217 -0.24 -15.89 -14.95
C TYR A 217 -0.51 -15.98 -13.45
N GLY A 218 -1.32 -16.95 -12.98
CA GLY A 218 -1.59 -17.16 -11.56
C GLY A 218 -0.30 -17.33 -10.74
N ARG A 219 0.62 -18.17 -11.20
CA ARG A 219 1.95 -18.31 -10.57
C ARG A 219 2.73 -17.01 -10.52
N VAL A 220 2.72 -16.23 -11.60
CA VAL A 220 3.40 -14.93 -11.65
C VAL A 220 2.75 -13.92 -10.69
N PHE A 221 1.42 -13.88 -10.65
CA PHE A 221 0.67 -13.03 -9.73
C PHE A 221 1.01 -13.33 -8.28
N ASP A 222 0.95 -14.60 -7.88
CA ASP A 222 1.33 -15.05 -6.53
C ASP A 222 2.79 -14.68 -6.25
N TRP A 223 3.69 -14.96 -7.20
CA TRP A 223 5.11 -14.65 -7.06
C TRP A 223 5.35 -13.17 -6.83
N LEU A 224 4.72 -12.27 -7.58
CA LEU A 224 4.90 -10.83 -7.39
C LEU A 224 4.40 -10.36 -6.01
N ASN A 225 3.28 -10.91 -5.53
CA ASN A 225 2.74 -10.55 -4.21
C ASN A 225 3.59 -11.06 -3.04
N GLU A 226 4.43 -12.07 -3.25
CA GLU A 226 5.39 -12.54 -2.22
C GLU A 226 6.61 -11.65 -2.05
N TYR A 227 6.95 -10.85 -3.07
CA TYR A 227 8.18 -10.07 -3.09
C TYR A 227 8.37 -9.19 -1.84
N PRO A 228 7.35 -8.42 -1.38
CA PRO A 228 7.51 -7.58 -0.21
C PRO A 228 7.81 -8.37 1.07
N TYR A 229 7.24 -9.57 1.23
CA TYR A 229 7.51 -10.43 2.38
C TYR A 229 8.92 -11.02 2.36
N ALA A 230 9.36 -11.48 1.19
CA ALA A 230 10.70 -12.04 1.01
C ALA A 230 11.80 -10.97 1.22
N ARG A 231 11.56 -9.75 0.77
CA ARG A 231 12.50 -8.62 0.85
C ARG A 231 12.50 -7.92 2.20
N ASN A 232 11.38 -7.93 2.92
CA ASN A 232 11.31 -7.31 4.22
C ASN A 232 12.10 -8.14 5.25
N THR A 233 13.35 -7.74 5.47
CA THR A 233 14.25 -8.34 6.49
C THR A 233 13.74 -8.13 7.91
N LEU A 234 12.85 -7.16 8.09
CA LEU A 234 12.20 -6.81 9.33
C LEU A 234 10.79 -7.42 9.45
N SER A 235 10.29 -8.21 8.49
CA SER A 235 9.04 -8.98 8.64
C SER A 235 9.24 -10.18 9.59
N ARG A 236 8.15 -10.73 10.13
CA ARG A 236 8.24 -11.94 10.96
C ARG A 236 8.78 -13.07 10.09
N SER A 237 9.57 -13.97 10.67
CA SER A 237 10.09 -15.14 9.94
C SER A 237 8.96 -16.00 9.36
N ASP A 238 7.83 -16.02 10.06
CA ASP A 238 6.65 -16.83 9.73
C ASP A 238 5.87 -16.24 8.54
N ASP A 239 6.17 -14.99 8.14
CA ASP A 239 5.57 -14.32 6.99
C ASP A 239 6.31 -14.64 5.68
N ARG A 240 7.21 -15.61 5.67
CA ARG A 240 7.99 -15.99 4.47
C ARG A 240 7.62 -17.37 3.98
N ASN A 241 7.42 -17.47 2.66
CA ASN A 241 7.23 -18.75 2.01
C ASN A 241 8.59 -19.40 1.73
N PRO A 242 8.85 -20.62 2.21
CA PRO A 242 10.06 -21.35 1.84
C PRO A 242 9.99 -21.92 0.42
N LEU A 243 8.79 -21.96 -0.18
CA LEU A 243 8.54 -22.46 -1.53
C LEU A 243 8.21 -21.31 -2.47
N THR A 244 8.33 -21.58 -3.76
CA THR A 244 7.91 -20.68 -4.85
C THR A 244 6.69 -21.27 -5.56
N PRO A 245 5.91 -20.47 -6.32
CA PRO A 245 4.76 -20.95 -7.10
C PRO A 245 5.07 -22.05 -8.14
N TRP A 246 6.34 -22.33 -8.42
CA TRP A 246 6.78 -23.40 -9.32
C TRP A 246 7.07 -24.73 -8.61
N GLN A 247 6.87 -24.80 -7.29
CA GLN A 247 7.17 -25.97 -6.47
C GLN A 247 5.89 -26.59 -5.90
N ASP A 248 5.87 -27.92 -5.81
CA ASP A 248 4.75 -28.66 -5.25
C ASP A 248 4.52 -28.31 -3.76
N GLY A 249 3.26 -28.13 -3.38
CA GLY A 249 2.89 -27.78 -2.01
C GLY A 249 3.05 -26.30 -1.66
N TYR A 250 3.30 -25.46 -2.66
CA TYR A 250 3.21 -24.01 -2.52
C TYR A 250 1.80 -23.58 -2.09
N GLU A 251 1.74 -22.74 -1.05
CA GLU A 251 0.53 -22.06 -0.60
C GLU A 251 0.80 -20.55 -0.62
N PRO A 252 -0.03 -19.73 -1.26
CA PRO A 252 0.21 -18.28 -1.35
C PRO A 252 0.06 -17.62 0.02
N LEU A 253 0.89 -16.60 0.26
CA LEU A 253 0.78 -15.74 1.44
C LEU A 253 -0.43 -14.81 1.34
N ALA A 254 -0.84 -14.26 2.49
CA ALA A 254 -1.91 -13.28 2.55
C ALA A 254 -1.60 -12.05 1.67
N PRO A 255 -2.61 -11.43 1.05
CA PRO A 255 -2.40 -10.27 0.18
C PRO A 255 -1.74 -9.10 0.91
N VAL A 256 -0.67 -8.56 0.33
CA VAL A 256 0.02 -7.41 0.90
C VAL A 256 -0.77 -6.12 0.67
N SER A 257 -0.97 -5.34 1.74
CA SER A 257 -1.48 -3.97 1.68
C SER A 257 -0.54 -3.10 0.84
N ARG A 258 -1.06 -2.13 0.09
CA ARG A 258 -0.26 -1.35 -0.88
C ARG A 258 -0.79 0.07 -1.08
N ALA A 259 0.08 0.92 -1.62
CA ALA A 259 -0.27 2.21 -2.21
C ALA A 259 0.13 2.24 -3.69
N GLY A 260 -0.82 2.51 -4.59
CA GLY A 260 -0.60 2.43 -6.03
C GLY A 260 -0.73 1.03 -6.63
N GLY A 261 -0.42 0.94 -7.93
CA GLY A 261 -0.43 -0.30 -8.72
C GLY A 261 -1.81 -0.92 -8.96
N HIS A 262 -1.82 -2.22 -9.25
CA HIS A 262 -3.03 -3.03 -9.35
C HIS A 262 -3.44 -3.58 -7.96
N GLY A 263 -4.75 -3.61 -7.73
CA GLY A 263 -5.33 -4.25 -6.53
C GLY A 263 -5.16 -5.77 -6.57
N PHE A 264 -5.19 -6.40 -5.41
CA PHE A 264 -5.17 -7.85 -5.31
C PHE A 264 -6.55 -8.45 -5.61
N VAL A 265 -7.60 -7.78 -5.14
CA VAL A 265 -8.98 -8.23 -5.29
C VAL A 265 -9.42 -8.05 -6.73
N GLU A 266 -10.15 -9.04 -7.26
CA GLU A 266 -10.82 -9.00 -8.56
C GLU A 266 -11.63 -7.71 -8.76
N GLU A 267 -11.68 -7.21 -9.99
CA GLU A 267 -12.57 -6.12 -10.37
C GLU A 267 -14.03 -6.58 -10.32
N ASN A 268 -14.82 -5.91 -9.48
CA ASN A 268 -16.24 -6.17 -9.40
C ASN A 268 -17.02 -5.07 -10.16
N PRO A 269 -17.86 -5.43 -11.15
CA PRO A 269 -18.62 -4.47 -11.95
C PRO A 269 -19.50 -3.52 -11.12
N ASP A 270 -20.09 -3.99 -10.03
CA ASP A 270 -20.97 -3.18 -9.18
C ASP A 270 -20.16 -2.09 -8.44
N TYR A 271 -19.01 -2.46 -7.87
CA TYR A 271 -18.10 -1.50 -7.22
C TYR A 271 -17.48 -0.52 -8.22
N ARG A 272 -17.21 -0.99 -9.45
CA ARG A 272 -16.74 -0.13 -10.53
C ARG A 272 -17.81 0.90 -10.93
N GLU A 273 -19.07 0.48 -11.06
CA GLU A 273 -20.18 1.40 -11.32
C GLU A 273 -20.32 2.42 -10.19
N HIS A 274 -20.23 1.98 -8.93
CA HIS A 274 -20.27 2.88 -7.77
C HIS A 274 -19.13 3.92 -7.83
N LEU A 275 -17.91 3.49 -8.14
CA LEU A 275 -16.74 4.36 -8.27
C LEU A 275 -16.93 5.39 -9.40
N GLU A 276 -17.46 4.97 -10.55
CA GLU A 276 -17.69 5.87 -11.69
C GLU A 276 -18.76 6.93 -11.40
N GLN A 277 -19.81 6.56 -10.66
CA GLN A 277 -20.85 7.50 -10.24
C GLN A 277 -20.31 8.50 -9.20
N ALA A 278 -19.53 8.02 -8.24
CA ALA A 278 -19.06 8.83 -7.13
C ALA A 278 -17.82 9.69 -7.46
N LEU A 279 -16.96 9.20 -8.34
CA LEU A 279 -15.73 9.86 -8.76
C LEU A 279 -15.68 10.00 -10.29
N PRO A 280 -16.57 10.81 -10.90
CA PRO A 280 -16.69 10.90 -12.35
C PRO A 280 -15.42 11.46 -13.00
N LEU A 281 -15.02 10.89 -14.13
CA LEU A 281 -13.79 11.24 -14.84
C LEU A 281 -14.03 12.30 -15.93
N ALA A 282 -13.06 13.20 -16.09
CA ALA A 282 -12.97 14.04 -17.28
C ALA A 282 -12.44 13.23 -18.48
N PRO A 283 -12.67 13.67 -19.73
CA PRO A 283 -12.11 13.00 -20.91
C PRO A 283 -10.57 12.91 -20.83
N GLY A 284 -10.04 11.69 -20.93
CA GLY A 284 -8.60 11.42 -20.86
C GLY A 284 -8.03 11.28 -19.44
N ASP A 285 -8.87 11.34 -18.41
CA ASP A 285 -8.50 11.02 -17.02
C ASP A 285 -8.75 9.53 -16.73
N SER A 286 -8.23 9.05 -15.60
CA SER A 286 -8.40 7.65 -15.17
C SER A 286 -8.49 7.55 -13.65
N HIS A 287 -9.12 6.49 -13.15
CA HIS A 287 -9.03 6.14 -11.73
C HIS A 287 -7.67 5.50 -11.43
N VAL A 288 -7.14 5.82 -10.25
CA VAL A 288 -5.92 5.25 -9.68
C VAL A 288 -6.27 4.66 -8.32
N LEU A 289 -5.86 3.42 -8.09
CA LEU A 289 -5.90 2.82 -6.75
C LEU A 289 -4.85 3.53 -5.90
N LEU A 290 -5.28 4.40 -4.99
CA LEU A 290 -4.40 5.12 -4.10
C LEU A 290 -3.90 4.21 -2.96
N LEU A 291 -4.82 3.46 -2.34
CA LEU A 291 -4.52 2.51 -1.27
C LEU A 291 -5.38 1.26 -1.43
N GLU A 292 -4.81 0.09 -1.14
CA GLU A 292 -5.56 -1.11 -0.79
C GLU A 292 -5.00 -1.64 0.53
N LEU A 293 -5.85 -1.69 1.55
CA LEU A 293 -5.50 -2.13 2.88
C LEU A 293 -6.16 -3.47 3.16
N ASN A 294 -5.37 -4.43 3.64
CA ASN A 294 -5.81 -5.73 4.12
C ASN A 294 -5.64 -5.72 5.65
N PRO A 295 -6.68 -5.30 6.42
CA PRO A 295 -6.54 -5.02 7.85
C PRO A 295 -6.06 -6.21 8.69
N ASP A 296 -6.39 -7.43 8.26
CA ASP A 296 -5.93 -8.67 8.90
C ASP A 296 -4.38 -8.76 8.95
N GLN A 297 -3.70 -8.39 7.85
CA GLN A 297 -2.25 -8.34 7.76
C GLN A 297 -1.63 -7.24 8.66
N LEU A 298 -2.40 -6.20 8.95
CA LEU A 298 -1.94 -5.00 9.66
C LEU A 298 -2.23 -5.07 11.18
N GLY A 299 -2.77 -6.19 11.68
CA GLY A 299 -3.12 -6.35 13.09
C GLY A 299 -4.29 -5.47 13.52
N ALA A 300 -5.22 -5.19 12.61
CA ALA A 300 -6.41 -4.41 12.92
C ALA A 300 -7.33 -5.13 13.93
N PRO A 301 -8.08 -4.38 14.76
CA PRO A 301 -9.16 -4.96 15.56
C PRO A 301 -10.16 -5.71 14.69
N SER A 302 -10.66 -6.85 15.19
CA SER A 302 -11.49 -7.78 14.42
C SER A 302 -12.82 -7.22 13.93
N ASP A 303 -13.26 -6.09 14.48
CA ASP A 303 -14.49 -5.38 14.13
C ASP A 303 -14.27 -4.26 13.10
N TRP A 304 -13.03 -3.89 12.79
CA TRP A 304 -12.73 -2.90 11.76
C TRP A 304 -13.23 -3.37 10.40
N PHE A 305 -13.88 -2.47 9.64
CA PHE A 305 -14.31 -2.73 8.27
C PHE A 305 -15.16 -3.99 8.11
N HIS A 306 -16.08 -4.23 9.05
CA HIS A 306 -17.03 -5.38 9.02
C HIS A 306 -16.35 -6.74 9.02
N GLY A 307 -15.35 -6.91 9.86
CA GLY A 307 -14.62 -8.17 10.00
C GLY A 307 -13.32 -8.19 9.21
N VAL A 308 -12.51 -7.14 9.37
CA VAL A 308 -11.18 -6.95 8.75
C VAL A 308 -11.16 -7.12 7.23
N ARG A 309 -12.24 -6.69 6.56
CA ARG A 309 -12.35 -6.78 5.11
C ARG A 309 -11.42 -5.79 4.41
N PRO A 310 -10.98 -6.10 3.18
CA PRO A 310 -10.15 -5.19 2.40
C PRO A 310 -10.84 -3.84 2.17
N VAL A 311 -10.05 -2.77 2.19
CA VAL A 311 -10.52 -1.42 1.87
C VAL A 311 -9.69 -0.87 0.73
N GLN A 312 -10.36 -0.41 -0.32
CA GLN A 312 -9.74 0.27 -1.44
C GLN A 312 -10.05 1.76 -1.39
N VAL A 313 -9.05 2.60 -1.64
CA VAL A 313 -9.18 4.05 -1.77
C VAL A 313 -8.75 4.44 -3.16
N TRP A 314 -9.62 5.14 -3.87
CA TRP A 314 -9.44 5.54 -5.26
C TRP A 314 -9.38 7.05 -5.39
N ILE A 315 -8.59 7.51 -6.36
CA ILE A 315 -8.42 8.92 -6.71
C ILE A 315 -8.39 9.07 -8.24
N ARG A 316 -8.69 10.25 -8.77
CA ARG A 316 -8.43 10.53 -10.19
C ARG A 316 -6.94 10.74 -10.42
N ALA A 317 -6.41 10.31 -11.56
CA ALA A 317 -5.01 10.53 -11.91
C ALA A 317 -4.67 12.03 -11.95
N SER A 318 -5.60 12.85 -12.46
CA SER A 318 -5.43 14.31 -12.49
C SER A 318 -5.40 14.97 -11.10
N ASP A 319 -6.15 14.42 -10.14
CA ASP A 319 -6.17 14.89 -8.75
C ASP A 319 -4.88 14.49 -8.02
N LEU A 320 -4.44 13.24 -8.20
CA LEU A 320 -3.16 12.74 -7.68
C LEU A 320 -1.97 13.58 -8.18
N ALA A 321 -1.92 13.87 -9.49
CA ALA A 321 -0.86 14.68 -10.10
C ALA A 321 -0.80 16.11 -9.55
N ARG A 322 -1.94 16.67 -9.13
CA ARG A 322 -2.05 18.00 -8.50
C ARG A 322 -1.91 17.96 -6.97
N ARG A 323 -1.77 16.77 -6.38
CA ARG A 323 -1.78 16.52 -4.93
C ARG A 323 -3.09 17.00 -4.27
N ASP A 324 -4.19 16.85 -5.00
CA ASP A 324 -5.53 17.24 -4.57
C ASP A 324 -6.26 16.03 -3.99
N PHE A 325 -6.08 15.78 -2.69
CA PHE A 325 -6.64 14.61 -2.01
C PHE A 325 -8.04 14.85 -1.42
N HIS A 326 -8.69 15.96 -1.79
CA HIS A 326 -10.04 16.28 -1.30
C HIS A 326 -11.12 15.40 -1.92
N GLU A 327 -10.89 14.90 -3.13
CA GLU A 327 -11.83 14.09 -3.91
C GLU A 327 -11.29 12.66 -4.02
N VAL A 328 -11.55 11.85 -3.01
CA VAL A 328 -11.19 10.42 -2.96
C VAL A 328 -12.41 9.58 -2.63
N TRP A 329 -12.43 8.35 -3.10
CA TRP A 329 -13.51 7.39 -2.83
C TRP A 329 -12.98 6.16 -2.11
N ALA A 330 -13.50 5.84 -0.94
CA ALA A 330 -13.15 4.62 -0.21
C ALA A 330 -14.27 3.58 -0.33
N GLN A 331 -13.89 2.31 -0.46
CA GLN A 331 -14.82 1.18 -0.57
C GLN A 331 -14.35 0.03 0.33
N ILE A 332 -15.24 -0.49 1.17
CA ILE A 332 -15.02 -1.74 1.90
C ILE A 332 -15.48 -2.89 0.99
N ARG A 333 -14.54 -3.76 0.61
CA ARG A 333 -14.79 -4.89 -0.31
C ARG A 333 -15.44 -6.04 0.46
N THR A 334 -16.73 -6.28 0.22
CA THR A 334 -17.48 -7.38 0.85
C THR A 334 -17.47 -8.69 0.07
N ASP A 335 -16.95 -8.63 -1.15
CA ASP A 335 -16.83 -9.69 -2.15
C ASP A 335 -15.46 -10.39 -2.15
N ALA A 336 -14.50 -9.84 -1.40
CA ALA A 336 -13.15 -10.37 -1.26
C ALA A 336 -13.05 -11.59 -0.33
#